data_AF-A0A8E2EXR7-F1
#
_entry.id   AF-A0A8E2EXR7-F1
#
_cell.length_a   1.000
_cell.length_b   1.000
_cell.length_c   1.000
_cell.angle_alpha   90.00
_cell.angle_beta   90.00
_cell.angle_gamma   90.00
#
_symmetry.space_group_name_H-M   'P 1'
#
loop_
_entity.id
_entity.type
_entity.pdbx_description
1 polymer ?
#
loop_
_entity_poly.entity_id
_entity_poly.type
_entity_poly.pdbx_seq_one_letter_code
_entity_poly.pdbx_strand_id
1 'polypeptide(L)'
;MPPTTPPTTPPTMPPTPPPHPINPQQQSPLLRLPGEIRNMIYLYSLTTALPITDPATGGAAHTTIKSPHHHIPALGTTLLQTCRLINHELDLRPLYTRNTFRFTSVTHTHRFLALLAPEHSRSIRDLEIDVRDTDARHPGPSREWAQYLSWTSNSSSNSNGNGNGNGNG
;
A
#
# COMPACT_ATOMS: atom_id res chain seq x y z
N MET A 1 69.68 34.06 -50.13
CA MET A 1 68.28 34.01 -49.68
C MET A 1 68.05 32.65 -49.03
N PRO A 2 67.80 32.56 -47.72
CA PRO A 2 67.42 31.29 -47.11
C PRO A 2 65.90 31.05 -47.25
N PRO A 3 65.44 29.80 -47.41
CA PRO A 3 64.02 29.47 -47.47
C PRO A 3 63.39 29.44 -46.07
N THR A 4 62.32 30.20 -45.88
CA THR A 4 61.50 30.24 -44.66
C THR A 4 60.58 29.02 -44.62
N THR A 5 60.70 28.16 -43.60
CA THR A 5 59.76 27.05 -43.37
C THR A 5 58.43 27.55 -42.78
N PRO A 6 57.28 27.03 -43.22
CA PRO A 6 55.97 27.44 -42.69
C PRO A 6 55.68 26.85 -41.30
N PRO A 7 54.83 27.52 -40.49
CA PRO A 7 54.51 27.11 -39.13
C PRO A 7 53.61 25.86 -39.11
N THR A 8 53.98 24.89 -38.27
CA THR A 8 53.21 23.66 -37.99
C THR A 8 52.03 23.98 -37.07
N THR A 9 50.80 23.79 -37.58
CA THR A 9 49.56 23.93 -36.81
C THR A 9 49.43 22.78 -35.80
N PRO A 10 49.11 23.05 -34.52
CA PRO A 10 48.92 21.99 -33.53
C PRO A 10 47.65 21.17 -33.82
N PRO A 11 47.65 19.86 -33.50
CA PRO A 11 46.51 18.99 -33.72
C PRO A 11 45.32 19.37 -32.83
N THR A 12 44.18 19.66 -33.45
CA THR A 12 42.89 19.89 -32.78
C THR A 12 42.45 18.60 -32.07
N MET A 13 42.44 18.59 -30.73
CA MET A 13 41.83 17.49 -29.97
C MET A 13 40.32 17.44 -30.24
N PRO A 14 39.74 16.24 -30.40
CA PRO A 14 38.29 16.09 -30.51
C PRO A 14 37.60 16.55 -29.21
N PRO A 15 36.43 17.20 -29.31
CA PRO A 15 35.67 17.66 -28.15
C PRO A 15 35.29 16.47 -27.26
N THR A 16 35.55 16.59 -25.96
CA THR A 16 35.19 15.58 -24.96
C THR A 16 33.67 15.42 -24.95
N PRO A 17 33.13 14.19 -25.04
CA PRO A 17 31.69 13.97 -24.98
C PRO A 17 31.15 14.48 -23.62
N PRO A 18 29.99 15.15 -23.61
CA PRO A 18 29.41 15.64 -22.37
C PRO A 18 29.12 14.46 -21.43
N PRO A 19 29.35 14.62 -20.11
CA PRO A 19 29.08 13.57 -19.14
C PRO A 19 27.60 13.15 -19.26
N HIS A 20 27.38 11.85 -19.46
CA HIS A 20 26.02 11.31 -19.48
C HIS A 20 25.33 11.62 -18.15
N PRO A 21 24.05 12.04 -18.17
CA PRO A 21 23.30 12.24 -16.95
C PRO A 21 23.22 10.91 -16.20
N ILE A 22 24.00 10.80 -15.12
CA ILE A 22 23.94 9.65 -14.21
C ILE A 22 22.56 9.71 -13.58
N ASN A 23 21.73 8.68 -13.81
CA ASN A 23 20.44 8.59 -13.13
C ASN A 23 20.73 8.42 -11.62
N PRO A 24 20.42 9.41 -10.77
CA PRO A 24 20.76 9.36 -9.34
C PRO A 24 20.09 8.18 -8.63
N GLN A 25 19.01 7.62 -9.20
CA GLN A 25 18.36 6.42 -8.65
C GLN A 25 19.26 5.17 -8.73
N GLN A 26 20.15 5.08 -9.73
CA GLN A 26 21.07 3.94 -9.87
C GLN A 26 22.24 3.96 -8.88
N GLN A 27 22.37 5.04 -8.10
CA GLN A 27 23.33 5.13 -7.00
C GLN A 27 22.81 4.45 -5.72
N SER A 28 21.50 4.14 -5.65
CA SER A 28 20.92 3.44 -4.50
C SER A 28 21.45 2.00 -4.41
N PRO A 29 22.09 1.60 -3.29
CA PRO A 29 22.53 0.22 -3.08
C PRO A 29 21.37 -0.79 -3.19
N LEU A 30 20.16 -0.41 -2.74
CA LEU A 30 18.96 -1.23 -2.83
C LEU A 30 18.56 -1.52 -4.29
N LEU A 31 18.69 -0.51 -5.18
CA LEU A 31 18.33 -0.64 -6.60
C LEU A 31 19.39 -1.38 -7.43
N ARG A 32 20.58 -1.61 -6.86
CA ARG A 32 21.63 -2.45 -7.46
C ARG A 32 21.44 -3.94 -7.18
N LEU A 33 20.58 -4.30 -6.23
CA LEU A 33 20.29 -5.69 -5.91
C LEU A 33 19.46 -6.35 -7.02
N PRO A 34 19.58 -7.67 -7.24
CA PRO A 34 18.66 -8.40 -8.11
C PRO A 34 17.20 -8.21 -7.70
N GLY A 35 16.28 -8.24 -8.68
CA GLY A 35 14.85 -8.00 -8.43
C GLY A 35 14.24 -8.94 -7.38
N GLU A 36 14.71 -10.19 -7.31
CA GLU A 36 14.30 -11.16 -6.29
C GLU A 36 14.62 -10.68 -4.87
N ILE A 37 15.85 -10.20 -4.63
CA ILE A 37 16.26 -9.70 -3.32
C ILE A 37 15.48 -8.43 -2.96
N ARG A 38 15.22 -7.55 -3.94
CA ARG A 38 14.36 -6.38 -3.71
C ARG A 38 12.95 -6.79 -3.30
N ASN A 39 12.35 -7.74 -4.00
CA ASN A 39 11.03 -8.26 -3.67
C ASN A 39 10.98 -8.90 -2.28
N MET A 40 12.02 -9.63 -1.87
CA MET A 40 12.12 -10.14 -0.50
C MET A 40 12.19 -9.01 0.54
N ILE A 41 13.01 -7.97 0.29
CA ILE A 41 13.10 -6.81 1.18
C ILE A 41 11.74 -6.12 1.28
N TYR A 42 11.07 -5.88 0.15
CA TYR A 42 9.74 -5.26 0.12
C TYR A 42 8.74 -6.10 0.91
N LEU A 43 8.71 -7.40 0.67
CA LEU A 43 7.86 -8.32 1.40
C LEU A 43 8.08 -8.21 2.92
N TYR A 44 9.32 -8.38 3.40
CA TYR A 44 9.63 -8.30 4.83
C TYR A 44 9.31 -6.92 5.42
N SER A 45 9.45 -5.85 4.62
CA SER A 45 9.13 -4.50 5.05
C SER A 45 7.62 -4.22 5.18
N LEU A 46 6.79 -4.95 4.43
CA LEU A 46 5.34 -4.77 4.38
C LEU A 46 4.57 -5.75 5.27
N THR A 47 5.25 -6.73 5.87
CA THR A 47 4.62 -7.75 6.71
C THR A 47 5.09 -7.68 8.15
N THR A 48 4.16 -7.88 9.07
CA THR A 48 4.40 -7.91 10.52
C THR A 48 3.74 -9.15 11.12
N ALA A 49 4.39 -9.75 12.12
CA ALA A 49 3.80 -10.83 12.91
C ALA A 49 2.74 -10.31 13.92
N LEU A 50 2.82 -9.01 14.26
CA LEU A 50 1.87 -8.37 15.16
C LEU A 50 0.68 -7.78 14.38
N PRO A 51 -0.55 -7.88 14.89
CA PRO A 51 -1.72 -7.28 14.26
C PRO A 51 -1.60 -5.75 14.13
N ILE A 52 -2.06 -5.24 12.99
CA ILE A 52 -2.20 -3.80 12.73
C ILE A 52 -3.56 -3.38 13.31
N THR A 53 -3.55 -2.65 14.42
CA THR A 53 -4.77 -2.31 15.18
C THR A 53 -5.24 -0.90 14.85
N ASP A 54 -6.50 -0.80 14.43
CA ASP A 54 -7.18 0.42 13.99
C ASP A 54 -6.34 1.22 12.95
N PRO A 55 -5.98 0.62 11.80
CA PRO A 55 -5.18 1.27 10.77
C PRO A 55 -5.84 2.56 10.27
N ALA A 56 -5.09 3.66 10.27
CA ALA A 56 -5.52 4.93 9.69
C ALA A 56 -5.14 5.00 8.21
N THR A 57 -6.13 4.87 7.32
CA THR A 57 -5.97 5.16 5.89
C THR A 57 -6.10 6.66 5.64
N GLY A 58 -5.01 7.41 5.83
CA GLY A 58 -4.97 8.85 5.55
C GLY A 58 -3.91 9.56 6.37
N GLY A 59 -3.04 10.34 5.69
CA GLY A 59 -1.88 10.98 6.30
C GLY A 59 -2.20 11.73 7.59
N ALA A 60 -1.62 11.26 8.70
CA ALA A 60 -1.37 11.88 10.02
C ALA A 60 -2.42 12.79 10.70
N ALA A 61 -3.55 13.14 10.09
CA ALA A 61 -4.36 14.28 10.53
C ALA A 61 -5.87 14.01 10.67
N HIS A 62 -6.42 12.85 10.30
CA HIS A 62 -7.88 12.72 10.21
C HIS A 62 -8.54 11.44 10.73
N THR A 63 -7.91 10.68 11.64
CA THR A 63 -8.68 9.85 12.57
C THR A 63 -8.89 10.63 13.86
N THR A 64 -10.01 11.37 13.93
CA THR A 64 -10.46 12.03 15.17
C THR A 64 -10.80 11.04 16.28
N ILE A 65 -10.84 9.74 15.96
CA ILE A 65 -11.08 8.65 16.89
C ILE A 65 -9.72 8.05 17.26
N LYS A 66 -9.16 8.52 18.38
CA LYS A 66 -7.97 7.91 19.00
C LYS A 66 -8.45 6.73 19.83
N SER A 67 -8.47 5.54 19.24
CA SER A 67 -8.59 4.31 20.02
C SER A 67 -7.39 4.22 20.97
N PRO A 68 -7.59 3.97 22.28
CA PRO A 68 -6.48 3.75 23.20
C PRO A 68 -5.64 2.53 22.82
N HIS A 69 -6.20 1.63 22.01
CA HIS A 69 -5.55 0.40 21.54
C HIS A 69 -4.97 0.55 20.12
N HIS A 70 -4.92 1.78 19.58
CA HIS A 70 -4.33 2.02 18.26
C HIS A 70 -2.85 1.62 18.26
N HIS A 71 -2.49 0.70 17.36
CA HIS A 71 -1.14 0.18 17.27
C HIS A 71 -0.82 -0.21 15.83
N ILE A 72 0.09 0.53 15.21
CA ILE A 72 0.63 0.20 13.89
C ILE A 72 2.09 -0.21 14.09
N PRO A 73 2.44 -1.49 13.88
CA PRO A 73 3.82 -1.94 13.87
C PRO A 73 4.68 -1.13 12.90
N ALA A 74 5.99 -1.06 13.15
CA ALA A 74 6.92 -0.38 12.25
C ALA A 74 6.98 -1.11 10.90
N LEU A 75 6.13 -0.69 9.97
CA LEU A 75 6.14 -1.13 8.59
C LEU A 75 7.10 -0.23 7.80
N GLY A 76 7.85 -0.81 6.87
CA GLY A 76 8.71 -0.09 5.94
C GLY A 76 7.94 0.62 4.83
N THR A 77 6.72 1.09 5.09
CA THR A 77 5.92 1.86 4.12
C THR A 77 6.59 3.17 3.72
N THR A 78 7.53 3.69 4.52
CA THR A 78 8.37 4.83 4.15
C THR A 78 9.24 4.53 2.93
N LEU A 79 9.61 3.27 2.67
CA LEU A 79 10.33 2.87 1.46
C LEU A 79 9.55 3.24 0.19
N LEU A 80 8.21 3.15 0.25
CA LEU A 80 7.31 3.53 -0.85
C LEU A 80 7.45 4.99 -1.27
N GLN A 81 7.92 5.84 -0.35
CA GLN A 81 8.04 7.29 -0.53
C GLN A 81 9.46 7.73 -0.90
N THR A 82 10.45 6.81 -0.86
CA THR A 82 11.86 7.18 -1.06
C THR A 82 12.20 7.49 -2.51
N CYS A 83 11.68 6.74 -3.49
CA CYS A 83 11.87 7.04 -4.90
C CYS A 83 10.75 6.50 -5.80
N ARG A 84 10.57 7.15 -6.96
CA ARG A 84 9.52 6.81 -7.94
C ARG A 84 9.66 5.38 -8.48
N LEU A 85 10.90 4.88 -8.62
CA LEU A 85 11.15 3.53 -9.12
C LEU A 85 10.62 2.48 -8.13
N ILE A 86 10.96 2.61 -6.84
CA ILE A 86 10.46 1.70 -5.79
C ILE A 86 8.94 1.77 -5.72
N ASN A 87 8.36 2.97 -5.79
CA ASN A 87 6.92 3.17 -5.77
C ASN A 87 6.20 2.41 -6.89
N HIS A 88 6.80 2.34 -8.09
CA HIS A 88 6.23 1.65 -9.25
C HIS A 88 6.54 0.14 -9.27
N GLU A 89 7.67 -0.30 -8.72
CA GLU A 89 8.04 -1.72 -8.68
C GLU A 89 7.30 -2.49 -7.59
N LEU A 90 6.93 -1.81 -6.50
CA LEU A 90 6.50 -2.49 -5.29
C LEU A 90 5.03 -2.93 -5.36
N ASP A 91 4.83 -4.22 -5.16
CA ASP A 91 3.51 -4.83 -5.02
C ASP A 91 2.99 -4.71 -3.58
N LEU A 92 1.89 -3.97 -3.39
CA LEU A 92 1.26 -3.78 -2.08
C LEU A 92 0.37 -4.97 -1.65
N ARG A 93 0.10 -5.95 -2.53
CA ARG A 93 -0.74 -7.10 -2.17
C ARG A 93 -0.25 -7.84 -0.92
N PRO A 94 1.05 -8.05 -0.66
CA PRO A 94 1.54 -8.67 0.57
C PRO A 94 1.12 -7.92 1.84
N LEU A 95 0.99 -6.59 1.79
CA LEU A 95 0.51 -5.78 2.91
C LEU A 95 -0.91 -6.20 3.34
N TYR A 96 -1.79 -6.50 2.38
CA TYR A 96 -3.18 -6.86 2.67
C TYR A 96 -3.37 -8.37 2.87
N THR A 97 -2.61 -9.19 2.14
CA THR A 97 -2.78 -10.65 2.14
C THR A 97 -2.09 -11.38 3.28
N ARG A 98 -1.08 -10.77 3.92
CA ARG A 98 -0.23 -11.45 4.92
C ARG A 98 -0.23 -10.79 6.29
N ASN A 99 -0.97 -9.69 6.46
CA ASN A 99 -1.11 -9.03 7.75
C ASN A 99 -2.52 -9.22 8.30
N THR A 100 -2.59 -9.31 9.62
CA THR A 100 -3.84 -9.29 10.35
C THR A 100 -4.21 -7.85 10.66
N PHE A 101 -5.40 -7.42 10.24
CA PHE A 101 -5.94 -6.11 10.62
C PHE A 101 -6.95 -6.29 11.74
N ARG A 102 -6.67 -5.66 12.88
CA ARG A 102 -7.51 -5.71 14.06
C ARG A 102 -8.28 -4.40 14.21
N PHE A 103 -9.55 -4.50 14.57
CA PHE A 103 -10.41 -3.35 14.78
C PHE A 103 -11.11 -3.42 16.12
N THR A 104 -11.08 -2.30 16.84
CA THR A 104 -11.80 -2.16 18.12
C THR A 104 -13.20 -1.57 17.93
N SER A 105 -13.44 -0.90 16.79
CA SER A 105 -14.69 -0.20 16.49
C SER A 105 -15.16 -0.50 15.07
N VAL A 106 -16.48 -0.71 14.94
CA VAL A 106 -17.19 -0.81 13.65
C VAL A 106 -16.86 0.38 12.74
N THR A 107 -16.76 1.59 13.32
CA THR A 107 -16.47 2.81 12.56
C THR A 107 -15.10 2.76 11.90
N HIS A 108 -14.08 2.24 12.60
CA HIS A 108 -12.75 2.08 12.04
C HIS A 108 -12.73 1.04 10.92
N THR A 109 -13.39 -0.10 11.10
CA THR A 109 -13.48 -1.13 10.07
C THR A 109 -14.18 -0.62 8.82
N HIS A 110 -15.37 -0.04 8.98
CA HIS A 110 -16.13 0.47 7.86
C HIS A 110 -15.35 1.55 7.09
N ARG A 111 -14.74 2.51 7.81
CA ARG A 111 -13.95 3.57 7.20
C ARG A 111 -12.70 3.04 6.50
N PHE A 112 -11.98 2.11 7.14
CA PHE A 112 -10.79 1.49 6.55
C PHE A 112 -11.15 0.79 5.24
N LEU A 113 -12.15 -0.09 5.26
CA LEU A 113 -12.59 -0.84 4.08
C LEU A 113 -13.12 0.07 2.97
N ALA A 114 -13.83 1.15 3.32
CA ALA A 114 -14.35 2.12 2.35
C ALA A 114 -13.26 2.97 1.67
N LEU A 115 -12.12 3.17 2.34
CA LEU A 115 -10.99 3.95 1.81
C LEU A 115 -10.01 3.12 0.98
N LEU A 116 -10.11 1.79 1.02
CA LEU A 116 -9.27 0.92 0.22
C LEU A 116 -9.76 0.81 -1.22
N ALA A 117 -8.82 0.78 -2.16
CA ALA A 117 -9.12 0.39 -3.52
C ALA A 117 -9.76 -1.03 -3.54
N PRO A 118 -10.71 -1.31 -4.44
CA PRO A 118 -11.41 -2.60 -4.48
C PRO A 118 -10.49 -3.82 -4.61
N GLU A 119 -9.34 -3.65 -5.25
CA GLU A 119 -8.30 -4.69 -5.37
C GLU A 119 -7.62 -5.02 -4.04
N HIS A 120 -7.40 -4.00 -3.20
CA HIS A 120 -6.78 -4.15 -1.90
C HIS A 120 -7.76 -4.71 -0.87
N SER A 121 -9.01 -4.24 -0.88
CA SER A 121 -10.04 -4.76 0.02
C SER A 121 -10.30 -6.25 -0.21
N ARG A 122 -10.32 -6.71 -1.48
CA ARG A 122 -10.41 -8.15 -1.83
C ARG A 122 -9.17 -8.96 -1.48
N SER A 123 -8.03 -8.30 -1.30
CA SER A 123 -6.77 -8.94 -0.95
C SER A 123 -6.63 -9.18 0.55
N ILE A 124 -7.48 -8.57 1.38
CA ILE A 124 -7.49 -8.79 2.82
C ILE A 124 -7.89 -10.25 3.11
N ARG A 125 -7.05 -10.94 3.88
CA ARG A 125 -7.31 -12.33 4.29
C ARG A 125 -7.72 -12.46 5.75
N ASP A 126 -7.12 -11.64 6.62
CA ASP A 126 -7.27 -11.76 8.07
C ASP A 126 -7.78 -10.45 8.68
N LEU A 127 -9.01 -10.51 9.19
CA LEU A 127 -9.67 -9.44 9.94
C LEU A 127 -9.99 -9.95 11.35
N GLU A 128 -9.54 -9.21 12.36
CA GLU A 128 -9.85 -9.47 13.76
C GLU A 128 -10.73 -8.37 14.34
N ILE A 129 -11.71 -8.79 15.13
CA ILE A 129 -12.57 -7.89 15.90
C ILE A 129 -12.15 -8.00 17.35
N ASP A 130 -11.68 -6.89 17.91
CA ASP A 130 -11.32 -6.80 19.31
C ASP A 130 -12.47 -6.24 20.12
N VAL A 131 -13.06 -7.10 20.96
CA VAL A 131 -14.18 -6.76 21.84
C VAL A 131 -13.74 -6.50 23.28
N ARG A 132 -12.44 -6.32 23.56
CA ARG A 132 -11.94 -6.18 24.94
C ARG A 132 -12.58 -5.06 25.77
N ASP A 133 -13.07 -4.00 25.12
CA ASP A 133 -13.80 -2.91 25.79
C ASP A 133 -15.31 -3.18 25.98
N THR A 134 -15.81 -4.38 25.66
CA THR A 134 -17.16 -4.80 26.03
C THR A 134 -17.21 -5.23 27.49
N ASP A 135 -17.07 -4.24 28.38
CA ASP A 135 -17.41 -4.44 29.79
C ASP A 135 -18.89 -4.85 29.88
N ALA A 136 -19.26 -5.73 30.81
CA ALA A 136 -20.66 -6.20 30.97
C ALA A 136 -21.65 -5.05 31.26
N ARG A 137 -21.12 -3.90 31.68
CA ARG A 137 -21.85 -2.65 31.95
C ARG A 137 -22.07 -1.78 30.70
N HIS A 138 -21.34 -2.03 29.62
CA HIS A 138 -21.44 -1.31 28.35
C HIS A 138 -21.52 -2.29 27.17
N PRO A 139 -22.68 -2.95 26.95
CA PRO A 139 -22.91 -3.84 25.81
C PRO A 139 -22.98 -3.11 24.45
N GLY A 140 -22.68 -1.81 24.42
CA GLY A 140 -22.74 -0.98 23.20
C GLY A 140 -21.90 -1.56 22.06
N PRO A 141 -20.58 -1.80 22.25
CA PRO A 141 -19.73 -2.25 21.16
C PRO A 141 -20.12 -3.64 20.64
N SER A 142 -20.52 -4.59 21.51
CA SER A 142 -20.96 -5.93 21.07
C SER A 142 -22.26 -5.86 20.27
N ARG A 143 -23.21 -5.00 20.68
CA ARG A 143 -24.45 -4.78 19.92
C ARG A 143 -24.20 -4.11 18.57
N GLU A 144 -23.30 -3.13 18.51
CA GLU A 144 -22.90 -2.46 17.27
C GLU A 144 -22.27 -3.46 16.29
N TRP A 145 -21.36 -4.30 16.77
CA TRP A 145 -20.74 -5.35 15.98
C TRP A 145 -21.77 -6.37 15.48
N ALA A 146 -22.68 -6.83 16.33
CA ALA A 146 -23.75 -7.74 15.94
C ALA A 146 -24.64 -7.13 14.84
N GLN A 147 -25.02 -5.86 14.97
CA GLN A 147 -25.79 -5.14 13.94
C GLN A 147 -25.00 -5.03 12.63
N TYR A 148 -23.75 -4.59 12.69
CA TYR A 148 -22.89 -4.42 11.52
C TYR A 148 -22.71 -5.71 10.73
N LEU A 149 -22.40 -6.82 11.42
CA LEU A 149 -22.23 -8.12 10.79
C LEU A 149 -23.53 -8.65 10.20
N SER A 150 -24.67 -8.42 10.86
CA SER A 150 -25.99 -8.83 10.36
C SER A 150 -26.43 -8.08 9.09
N TRP A 151 -26.05 -6.81 8.93
CA TRP A 151 -26.41 -6.01 7.77
C TRP A 151 -25.82 -6.57 6.47
N THR A 152 -24.59 -7.07 6.53
CA THR A 152 -23.91 -7.64 5.35
C THR A 152 -24.60 -8.90 4.80
N SER A 153 -25.34 -9.64 5.62
CA SER A 153 -26.03 -10.87 5.22
C SER A 153 -27.30 -10.64 4.39
N ASN A 154 -27.95 -9.48 4.53
CA ASN A 154 -29.23 -9.20 3.85
C ASN A 154 -29.08 -8.48 2.50
N SER A 155 -27.87 -8.10 2.10
CA SER A 155 -27.63 -7.31 0.88
C SER A 155 -27.31 -8.18 -0.34
N SER A 156 -27.04 -9.47 -0.15
CA SER A 156 -26.65 -10.42 -1.20
C SER A 156 -27.80 -11.29 -1.73
N SER A 157 -29.02 -11.12 -1.24
CA SER A 157 -30.17 -11.99 -1.56
C SER A 157 -31.19 -11.40 -2.54
N ASN A 158 -30.95 -10.24 -3.16
CA ASN A 158 -31.92 -9.61 -4.07
C ASN A 158 -31.53 -9.57 -5.56
N SER A 159 -30.75 -10.53 -6.03
CA SER A 159 -30.46 -10.72 -7.45
C SER A 159 -30.86 -12.11 -7.92
N ASN A 160 -32.14 -12.46 -7.82
CA ASN A 160 -32.69 -13.54 -8.64
C ASN A 160 -34.20 -13.40 -8.82
N GLY A 161 -34.65 -13.21 -10.06
CA GLY A 161 -36.06 -13.37 -10.44
C GLY A 161 -36.65 -12.19 -11.19
N ASN A 162 -36.34 -12.05 -12.48
CA ASN A 162 -37.37 -11.62 -13.41
C ASN A 162 -37.14 -12.25 -14.80
N GLY A 163 -37.30 -13.57 -14.86
CA GLY A 163 -37.69 -14.23 -16.10
C GLY A 163 -39.21 -14.17 -16.19
N ASN A 164 -39.75 -13.28 -17.01
CA ASN A 164 -41.15 -13.35 -17.40
C ASN A 164 -41.21 -13.49 -18.91
N GLY A 165 -41.40 -14.73 -19.35
CA GLY A 165 -41.79 -15.04 -20.71
C GLY A 165 -43.19 -14.50 -20.97
N ASN A 166 -43.41 -13.93 -22.15
CA ASN A 166 -44.76 -13.64 -22.62
C ASN A 166 -44.92 -14.24 -24.02
N GLY A 167 -45.54 -15.40 -24.05
CA GLY A 167 -46.12 -16.00 -25.25
C GLY A 167 -47.65 -15.97 -25.09
N ASN A 168 -48.31 -15.33 -26.05
CA ASN A 168 -49.73 -15.44 -26.43
C ASN A 168 -49.92 -14.37 -27.51
N GLY A 169 -50.50 -14.59 -28.67
CA GLY A 169 -51.18 -15.72 -29.31
C GLY A 169 -51.64 -15.22 -30.67
#